data_AF-A0A9D6JBE4-F1
#
_entry.id   AF-A0A9D6JBE4-F1
#
_cell.length_a   1.000
_cell.length_b   1.000
_cell.length_c   1.000
_cell.angle_alpha   90.00
_cell.angle_beta   90.00
_cell.angle_gamma   90.00
#
_symmetry.space_group_name_H-M   'P 1'
#
loop_
_entity.id
_entity.type
_entity.pdbx_description
1 polymer ?
#
loop_
_entity_poly.entity_id
_entity_poly.type
_entity_poly.pdbx_seq_one_letter_code
_entity_poly.pdbx_strand_id
1 'polypeptide(L)' 'MGETLFEKIWNRHVVTTLADGTAILYVDRHLVHEVTSPQAFEGLRLARRKVRR' A
#
# COMPACT_ATOMS: atom_id res chain seq x y z
N MET A 1 -28.33 1.59 -8.08
CA MET A 1 -27.78 0.44 -7.33
C MET A 1 -26.79 1.01 -6.33
N GLY A 2 -26.85 0.62 -5.05
CA GLY A 2 -25.93 1.17 -4.04
C GLY A 2 -24.56 0.51 -4.12
N GLU A 3 -23.51 1.23 -3.71
CA GLU A 3 -22.16 0.66 -3.59
C GLU A 3 -22.10 -0.39 -2.46
N THR A 4 -21.41 -1.49 -2.76
CA THR A 4 -21.01 -2.51 -1.79
C THR A 4 -20.01 -1.96 -0.77
N LEU A 5 -19.85 -2.66 0.36
CA LEU A 5 -18.82 -2.30 1.34
C LEU A 5 -17.41 -2.38 0.73
N PHE A 6 -17.16 -3.36 -0.13
CA PHE A 6 -15.87 -3.51 -0.81
C PHE A 6 -15.56 -2.29 -1.69
N GLU A 7 -16.51 -1.86 -2.53
CA GLU A 7 -16.34 -0.67 -3.39
C GLU A 7 -16.10 0.59 -2.57
N LYS A 8 -16.85 0.78 -1.47
CA LYS A 8 -16.66 1.92 -0.57
C LYS A 8 -15.25 1.96 0.02
N ILE A 9 -14.74 0.81 0.48
CA ILE A 9 -13.38 0.72 1.02
C ILE A 9 -12.37 0.95 -0.10
N TRP A 10 -12.50 0.26 -1.23
CA TRP A 10 -11.58 0.40 -2.37
C TRP A 10 -11.48 1.84 -2.86
N ASN A 11 -12.62 2.47 -3.16
CA ASN A 11 -12.69 3.85 -3.68
C ASN A 11 -12.09 4.87 -2.71
N ARG A 12 -12.13 4.61 -1.40
CA ARG A 12 -11.50 5.47 -0.38
C ARG A 12 -9.97 5.42 -0.40
N HIS A 13 -9.36 4.35 -0.91
CA HIS A 13 -7.91 4.14 -0.87
C HIS A 13 -7.21 4.30 -2.22
N VAL A 14 -7.95 4.42 -3.33
CA VAL A 14 -7.37 4.76 -4.63
C VAL A 14 -6.87 6.20 -4.59
N VAL A 15 -5.57 6.39 -4.81
CA VAL A 15 -4.94 7.70 -4.99
C VAL A 15 -5.14 8.18 -6.42
N THR A 16 -4.93 7.30 -7.39
CA THR A 16 -5.16 7.57 -8.81
C THR A 16 -5.21 6.27 -9.59
N THR A 17 -5.78 6.31 -10.79
CA THR A 17 -5.75 5.22 -11.76
C THR A 17 -4.90 5.66 -12.94
N LEU A 18 -3.91 4.84 -13.30
CA LEU A 18 -3.01 5.08 -14.42
C LEU A 18 -3.72 4.83 -15.75
N ALA A 19 -3.13 5.30 -16.85
CA ALA A 19 -3.72 5.20 -18.18
C ALA A 19 -3.95 3.76 -18.67
N ASP A 20 -3.20 2.80 -18.11
CA ASP A 20 -3.34 1.37 -18.39
C ASP A 20 -4.42 0.68 -17.53
N GLY A 21 -5.10 1.44 -16.66
CA GLY A 21 -6.11 0.93 -15.74
C GLY A 21 -5.57 0.48 -14.38
N THR A 22 -4.25 0.55 -14.14
CA THR A 22 -3.66 0.17 -12.85
C THR A 22 -3.98 1.21 -11.77
N ALA A 23 -4.54 0.77 -10.65
CA ALA A 23 -4.81 1.65 -9.51
C ALA A 23 -3.59 1.79 -8.59
N ILE A 24 -3.22 3.02 -8.24
CA ILE A 24 -2.31 3.31 -7.14
C ILE A 24 -3.14 3.36 -5.85
N LEU A 25 -2.86 2.44 -4.93
CA LEU A 25 -3.53 2.38 -3.63
C LEU A 25 -2.65 2.94 -2.52
N TYR A 26 -3.26 3.68 -1.61
CA TYR A 26 -2.65 4.03 -0.33
C TYR A 26 -2.86 2.89 0.67
N VAL A 27 -1.79 2.46 1.34
CA VAL A 27 -1.82 1.42 2.37
C VAL A 27 -1.58 2.06 3.73
N ASP A 28 -2.61 2.11 4.58
CA ASP A 28 -2.57 2.78 5.88
C ASP A 28 -1.71 2.07 6.92
N ARG A 29 -1.58 0.75 6.81
CA ARG A 29 -0.88 -0.07 7.79
C ARG A 29 -0.14 -1.22 7.15
N HIS A 30 1.14 -1.34 7.51
CA HIS A 30 1.97 -2.47 7.15
C HIS A 30 2.16 -3.32 8.40
N LEU A 31 1.78 -4.60 8.31
CA LEU A 31 2.05 -5.60 9.34
C LEU A 31 3.14 -6.53 8.82
N VAL A 32 4.18 -6.73 9.62
CA VAL A 32 5.35 -7.52 9.25
C VAL A 32 5.64 -8.56 10.33
N HIS A 33 6.29 -9.66 9.97
CA HIS A 33 6.67 -10.72 10.91
C HIS A 33 8.18 -10.84 11.01
N GLU A 34 8.67 -11.45 12.09
CA GLU A 34 10.10 -11.47 12.46
C GLU A 34 11.03 -12.02 11.37
N VAL A 35 10.56 -12.97 10.55
CA VAL A 35 11.37 -13.63 9.51
C VAL A 35 11.47 -12.83 8.21
N THR A 36 10.51 -11.97 7.86
CA THR A 36 10.55 -11.13 6.63
C THR A 36 10.84 -9.66 6.90
N SER A 37 10.69 -9.22 8.15
CA SER A 37 10.97 -7.83 8.54
C SER A 37 12.41 -7.42 8.21
N PRO A 38 13.47 -8.21 8.55
CA PRO A 38 14.84 -7.80 8.27
C PRO A 38 15.09 -7.50 6.78
N GLN A 39 14.58 -8.34 5.88
CA GLN A 39 14.74 -8.21 4.44
C GLN A 39 13.96 -7.00 3.90
N ALA A 40 12.74 -6.76 4.40
CA ALA A 40 11.96 -5.59 4.00
C ALA A 40 12.63 -4.27 4.41
N PHE A 41 13.13 -4.17 5.65
CA PHE A 41 13.83 -2.97 6.13
C PHE A 41 15.20 -2.78 5.47
N GLU A 42 15.90 -3.87 5.16
CA GLU A 42 17.15 -3.81 4.40
C GLU A 42 16.91 -3.26 2.98
N GLY A 43 15.83 -3.69 2.32
CA GLY A 43 15.40 -3.13 1.04
C GLY A 43 15.16 -1.62 1.10
N LEU A 44 14.51 -1.13 2.15
CA LEU A 44 14.33 0.31 2.38
C LEU A 44 15.68 1.03 2.54
N ARG A 45 16.61 0.45 3.29
CA ARG A 45 17.94 1.02 3.54
C ARG A 45 18.74 1.14 2.25
N LEU A 46 18.78 0.07 1.43
CA LEU A 46 19.46 0.05 0.14
C LEU A 46 18.86 1.08 -0.83
N ALA A 47 17.53 1.23 -0.82
CA ALA A 47 16.82 2.24 -1.61
C ALA A 47 16.91 3.66 -1.02
N ARG A 48 17.63 3.85 0.09
CA ARG A 48 17.74 5.12 0.85
C ARG A 48 16.39 5.72 1.25
N ARG A 49 15.41 4.87 1.56
CA ARG A 49 14.05 5.25 1.97
C ARG A 49 13.93 5.21 3.49
N LYS A 50 13.30 6.24 4.05
CA LYS A 50 12.96 6.28 5.48
C LYS A 50 11.58 5.66 5.70
N VAL A 51 11.42 4.97 6.83
CA VAL A 51 10.10 4.50 7.29
C VAL A 51 9.29 5.73 7.69
N ARG A 52 8.08 5.86 7.13
CA ARG A 52 7.12 6.88 7.55
C ARG A 52 6.45 6.39 8.84
N ARG A 53 6.53 7.19 9.90
CA ARG A 53 5.78 7.00 11.15
C ARG A 53 4.50 7.81 11.13
#